data_AF-A0A2V8JHF3-F1
#
_entry.id   AF-A0A2V8JHF3-F1
#
_cell.length_a   1.000
_cell.length_b   1.000
_cell.length_c   1.000
_cell.angle_alpha   90.00
_cell.angle_beta   90.00
_cell.angle_gamma   90.00
#
_symmetry.space_group_name_H-M   'P 1'
#
loop_
_entity.id
_entity.type
_entity.pdbx_description
1 polymer ?
#
loop_
_entity_poly.entity_id
_entity_poly.type
_entity_poly.pdbx_seq_one_letter_code
_entity_poly.pdbx_strand_id
1 'polypeptide(L)'
;MIMARPTRSKLLYAQMIGRGTRLHPDKRDLMVIDVGDNSRTHQLPGLHSLFNLPINMNLSGGNALEIEREIERLNRTQRWIDTSRIHTLEDLKLAAERIEFFNFDGPAELRPYTQNTWHGVPGGYCLSLPDGEWISIEPNLLDTWDVQLSTVAEGAKRLGSEDSLAAAVQFADGFVAINRPDARRLVERSARWRDELPSDKQKEVLARNKIPLPAGLTRGQAAQMISQLVSAKTLRGSR
;
A
#
# COMPACT_ATOMS: atom_id res chain seq x y z
N MET A 1 -11.50 30.10 -23.19
CA MET A 1 -11.87 30.78 -21.92
C MET A 1 -10.64 31.49 -21.39
N ILE A 2 -10.75 32.75 -20.96
CA ILE A 2 -9.62 33.52 -20.41
C ILE A 2 -9.86 33.76 -18.92
N MET A 3 -8.88 33.39 -18.10
CA MET A 3 -8.85 33.56 -16.65
C MET A 3 -7.88 34.68 -16.29
N ALA A 4 -8.39 35.91 -16.23
CA ALA A 4 -7.60 37.09 -15.87
C ALA A 4 -7.85 37.56 -14.41
N ARG A 5 -8.73 36.87 -13.68
CA ARG A 5 -9.06 37.21 -12.30
C ARG A 5 -8.19 36.41 -11.33
N PRO A 6 -7.48 37.06 -10.40
CA PRO A 6 -6.86 36.37 -9.27
C PRO A 6 -7.95 35.66 -8.45
N THR A 7 -7.81 34.35 -8.33
CA THR A 7 -8.81 33.45 -7.75
C THR A 7 -8.16 32.68 -6.61
N ARG A 8 -8.50 33.05 -5.37
CA ARG A 8 -7.91 32.43 -4.17
C ARG A 8 -8.51 31.06 -3.82
N SER A 9 -9.70 30.74 -4.33
CA SER A 9 -10.42 29.51 -4.00
C SER A 9 -10.34 28.49 -5.13
N LYS A 10 -9.86 27.28 -4.81
CA LYS A 10 -9.86 26.12 -5.73
C LYS A 10 -11.25 25.81 -6.26
N LEU A 11 -12.26 25.89 -5.38
CA LEU A 11 -13.65 25.62 -5.74
C LEU A 11 -14.16 26.65 -6.77
N LEU A 12 -13.89 27.93 -6.55
CA LEU A 12 -14.32 28.99 -7.46
C LEU A 12 -13.63 28.87 -8.82
N TYR A 13 -12.33 28.55 -8.82
CA TYR A 13 -11.56 28.29 -10.04
C TYR A 13 -12.13 27.12 -10.85
N ALA A 14 -12.44 26.00 -10.18
CA ALA A 14 -13.08 24.84 -10.80
C ALA A 14 -14.48 25.16 -11.34
N GLN A 15 -15.30 25.90 -10.59
CA GLN A 15 -16.63 26.32 -11.04
C GLN A 15 -16.58 27.23 -12.26
N MET A 16 -15.63 28.17 -12.31
CA MET A 16 -15.44 29.06 -13.45
C MET A 16 -15.12 28.24 -14.71
N ILE A 17 -14.14 27.33 -14.62
CA ILE A 17 -13.76 26.47 -15.75
C ILE A 17 -14.89 25.51 -16.13
N GLY A 18 -15.60 24.96 -15.15
CA GLY A 18 -16.75 24.08 -15.36
C GLY A 18 -17.89 24.70 -16.18
N ARG A 19 -17.99 26.03 -16.26
CA ARG A 19 -18.95 26.67 -17.18
C ARG A 19 -18.61 26.40 -18.65
N GLY A 20 -17.33 26.22 -18.97
CA GLY A 20 -16.81 25.94 -20.30
C GLY A 20 -16.90 24.48 -20.73
N THR A 21 -17.24 23.54 -19.84
CA THR A 21 -17.19 22.09 -20.14
C THR A 21 -18.49 21.52 -20.74
N ARG A 22 -19.55 22.32 -20.91
CA ARG A 22 -20.81 21.88 -21.53
C ARG A 22 -20.60 21.39 -22.96
N LEU A 23 -21.16 20.27 -23.37
CA LEU A 23 -21.00 19.74 -24.73
C LEU A 23 -21.70 20.62 -25.77
N HIS A 24 -21.11 20.73 -26.96
CA HIS A 24 -21.69 21.40 -28.13
C HIS A 24 -21.16 20.71 -29.41
N PRO A 25 -21.98 20.49 -30.46
CA PRO A 25 -21.57 19.73 -31.65
C PRO A 25 -20.26 20.22 -32.30
N ASP A 26 -20.08 21.54 -32.40
CA ASP A 26 -18.89 22.14 -33.05
C ASP A 26 -17.71 22.37 -32.10
N LYS A 27 -17.83 22.00 -30.81
CA LYS A 27 -16.80 22.23 -29.81
C LYS A 27 -16.02 20.95 -29.52
N ARG A 28 -14.79 20.89 -30.05
CA ARG A 28 -13.88 19.75 -29.85
C ARG A 28 -13.20 19.75 -28.48
N ASP A 29 -12.82 20.92 -27.98
CA ASP A 29 -12.08 21.08 -26.74
C ASP A 29 -12.39 22.41 -26.05
N LEU A 30 -11.94 22.55 -24.80
CA LEU A 30 -11.98 23.79 -24.03
C LEU A 30 -10.54 24.27 -23.79
N MET A 31 -10.12 25.28 -24.55
CA MET A 31 -8.86 25.98 -24.28
C MET A 31 -9.04 26.97 -23.12
N VAL A 32 -8.21 26.84 -22.07
CA VAL A 32 -8.17 27.75 -20.91
C VAL A 32 -6.84 28.49 -20.91
N ILE A 33 -6.88 29.82 -20.97
CA ILE A 33 -5.72 30.69 -20.88
C ILE A 33 -5.77 31.38 -19.51
N ASP A 34 -4.83 31.04 -18.63
CA ASP A 34 -4.76 31.60 -17.28
C ASP A 34 -3.63 32.61 -17.14
N VAL A 35 -4.01 33.87 -16.95
CA VAL A 35 -3.12 35.03 -16.82
C VAL A 35 -2.90 35.39 -15.35
N GLY A 36 -3.77 34.91 -14.45
CA GLY A 36 -3.71 35.21 -13.02
C GLY A 36 -2.89 34.22 -12.20
N ASP A 37 -2.13 33.31 -12.84
CA ASP A 37 -1.36 32.26 -12.18
C ASP A 37 -2.16 31.35 -11.23
N ASN A 38 -3.47 31.24 -11.45
CA ASN A 38 -4.37 30.44 -10.63
C ASN A 38 -4.05 28.94 -10.75
N SER A 39 -3.62 28.48 -11.92
CA SER A 39 -3.27 27.09 -12.20
C SER A 39 -2.02 26.61 -11.44
N ARG A 40 -1.16 27.53 -10.97
CA ARG A 40 -0.01 27.22 -10.12
C ARG A 40 -0.42 26.86 -8.69
N THR A 41 -1.52 27.42 -8.22
CA THR A 41 -2.03 27.23 -6.85
C THR A 41 -3.16 26.22 -6.79
N HIS A 42 -3.98 26.13 -7.83
CA HIS A 42 -5.19 25.30 -7.86
C HIS A 42 -5.09 24.21 -8.93
N GLN A 43 -4.63 23.03 -8.52
CA GLN A 43 -4.72 21.84 -9.35
C GLN A 43 -6.19 21.38 -9.44
N LEU A 44 -6.75 21.42 -10.65
CA LEU A 44 -8.11 20.94 -10.90
C LEU A 44 -8.18 19.42 -10.71
N PRO A 45 -9.27 18.90 -10.10
CA PRO A 45 -9.50 17.47 -10.06
C PRO A 45 -9.64 16.94 -11.48
N GLY A 46 -8.80 15.97 -11.82
CA GLY A 46 -8.77 15.35 -13.14
C GLY A 46 -9.57 14.05 -13.19
N LEU A 47 -9.46 13.36 -14.32
CA LEU A 47 -10.02 12.02 -14.50
C LEU A 47 -9.59 11.04 -13.40
N HIS A 48 -8.34 11.16 -12.93
CA HIS A 48 -7.79 10.35 -11.86
C HIS A 48 -8.56 10.51 -10.54
N SER A 49 -8.98 11.72 -10.19
CA SER A 49 -9.74 11.96 -8.95
C SER A 49 -11.16 11.41 -9.03
N LEU A 50 -11.76 11.43 -10.23
CA LEU A 50 -13.13 10.95 -10.46
C LEU A 50 -13.23 9.42 -10.46
N PHE A 51 -12.23 8.75 -11.04
CA PHE A 51 -12.18 7.30 -11.18
C PHE A 51 -11.18 6.64 -10.22
N ASN A 52 -10.76 7.34 -9.16
CA ASN A 52 -9.80 6.83 -8.17
C ASN A 52 -8.54 6.20 -8.80
N LEU A 53 -8.04 6.79 -9.90
CA LEU A 53 -6.85 6.33 -10.61
C LEU A 53 -5.60 7.00 -10.05
N PRO A 54 -4.40 6.43 -10.30
CA PRO A 54 -3.14 7.08 -9.97
C PRO A 54 -3.01 8.46 -10.61
N ILE A 55 -2.43 9.42 -9.88
CA ILE A 55 -2.41 10.87 -10.19
C ILE A 55 -1.76 11.18 -11.57
N ASN A 56 -0.92 10.29 -12.09
CA ASN A 56 -0.23 10.44 -13.37
C ASN A 56 -0.57 9.34 -14.40
N MET A 57 -1.70 8.64 -14.24
CA MET A 57 -2.05 7.56 -15.14
C MET A 57 -2.48 8.09 -16.52
N ASN A 58 -1.77 7.66 -17.56
CA ASN A 58 -2.11 7.87 -18.96
C ASN A 58 -2.90 6.67 -19.51
N LEU A 59 -4.19 6.88 -19.78
CA LEU A 59 -5.08 5.84 -20.30
C LEU A 59 -4.86 5.55 -21.79
N SER A 60 -4.17 6.41 -22.55
CA SER A 60 -3.94 6.23 -24.01
C SER A 60 -5.21 5.87 -24.81
N GLY A 61 -6.36 6.46 -24.44
CA GLY A 61 -7.66 6.17 -25.06
C GLY A 61 -8.43 4.97 -24.50
N GLY A 62 -7.90 4.29 -23.49
CA GLY A 62 -8.57 3.18 -22.79
C GLY A 62 -9.75 3.61 -21.92
N ASN A 63 -10.60 2.65 -21.57
CA ASN A 63 -11.78 2.86 -20.74
C ASN A 63 -11.40 3.05 -19.26
N ALA A 64 -11.62 4.25 -18.72
CA ALA A 64 -11.28 4.60 -17.34
C ALA A 64 -11.93 3.69 -16.29
N LEU A 65 -13.17 3.24 -16.53
CA LEU A 65 -13.90 2.40 -15.58
C LEU A 65 -13.37 0.96 -15.55
N GLU A 66 -12.94 0.43 -16.69
CA GLU A 66 -12.33 -0.91 -16.76
C GLU A 66 -10.98 -0.91 -16.06
N ILE A 67 -10.20 0.16 -16.27
CA ILE A 67 -8.89 0.35 -15.65
C ILE A 67 -9.02 0.48 -14.13
N GLU A 68 -9.99 1.27 -13.65
CA GLU A 68 -10.28 1.43 -12.22
C GLU A 68 -10.56 0.08 -11.55
N ARG A 69 -11.44 -0.73 -12.13
CA ARG A 69 -11.77 -2.08 -11.62
C ARG A 69 -10.55 -2.99 -11.55
N GLU A 70 -9.67 -2.90 -12.54
CA GLU A 70 -8.46 -3.72 -12.56
C GLU A 70 -7.47 -3.29 -11.48
N ILE A 71 -7.29 -1.98 -11.27
CA ILE A 71 -6.49 -1.44 -10.16
C ILE A 71 -7.08 -1.85 -8.81
N GLU A 72 -8.40 -1.78 -8.65
CA GLU A 72 -9.09 -2.24 -7.44
C GLU A 72 -8.87 -3.75 -7.22
N ARG A 73 -8.96 -4.55 -8.28
CA ARG A 73 -8.69 -5.98 -8.25
C ARG A 73 -7.25 -6.27 -7.81
N LEU A 74 -6.27 -5.55 -8.35
CA LEU A 74 -4.86 -5.67 -7.96
C LEU A 74 -4.66 -5.31 -6.48
N ASN A 75 -5.17 -4.16 -6.02
CA ASN A 75 -5.10 -3.76 -4.62
C ASN A 75 -5.71 -4.82 -3.67
N ARG A 76 -6.80 -5.48 -4.08
CA ARG A 76 -7.45 -6.51 -3.27
C ARG A 76 -6.70 -7.84 -3.25
N THR A 77 -6.10 -8.23 -4.37
CA THR A 77 -5.52 -9.57 -4.58
C THR A 77 -4.01 -9.63 -4.36
N GLN A 78 -3.29 -8.55 -4.67
CA GLN A 78 -1.83 -8.46 -4.67
C GLN A 78 -1.39 -7.22 -3.89
N ARG A 79 -1.45 -7.31 -2.56
CA ARG A 79 -1.20 -6.17 -1.64
C ARG A 79 0.22 -5.61 -1.68
N TRP A 80 1.17 -6.39 -2.19
CA TRP A 80 2.55 -5.95 -2.38
C TRP A 80 2.73 -5.05 -3.60
N ILE A 81 1.73 -4.91 -4.47
CA ILE A 81 1.79 -4.01 -5.63
C ILE A 81 1.43 -2.60 -5.20
N ASP A 82 2.34 -1.67 -5.46
CA ASP A 82 2.14 -0.23 -5.32
C ASP A 82 1.49 0.33 -6.57
N THR A 83 0.16 0.41 -6.52
CA THR A 83 -0.64 0.94 -7.62
C THR A 83 -0.35 2.40 -7.95
N SER A 84 0.29 3.16 -7.04
CA SER A 84 0.71 4.54 -7.33
C SER A 84 1.81 4.63 -8.39
N ARG A 85 2.57 3.54 -8.61
CA ARG A 85 3.62 3.42 -9.63
C ARG A 85 3.08 3.04 -11.01
N ILE A 86 1.78 2.74 -11.12
CA ILE A 86 1.14 2.39 -12.39
C ILE A 86 0.80 3.70 -13.12
N HIS A 87 1.50 3.97 -14.22
CA HIS A 87 1.33 5.20 -14.99
C HIS A 87 0.75 4.96 -16.38
N THR A 88 0.75 3.73 -16.87
CA THR A 88 0.23 3.37 -18.20
C THR A 88 -0.58 2.07 -18.17
N LEU A 89 -1.30 1.81 -19.27
CA LEU A 89 -1.94 0.52 -19.50
C LEU A 89 -0.95 -0.64 -19.55
N GLU A 90 0.27 -0.40 -20.01
CA GLU A 90 1.30 -1.43 -20.09
C GLU A 90 1.86 -1.75 -18.71
N ASP A 91 2.08 -0.72 -17.88
CA ASP A 91 2.45 -0.89 -16.47
C ASP A 91 1.40 -1.73 -15.74
N LEU A 92 0.11 -1.49 -15.99
CA LEU A 92 -0.97 -2.23 -15.37
C LEU A 92 -0.90 -3.75 -15.68
N LYS A 93 -0.55 -4.11 -16.91
CA LYS A 93 -0.37 -5.53 -17.30
C LYS A 93 0.86 -6.14 -16.65
N LEU A 94 1.95 -5.38 -16.58
CA LEU A 94 3.24 -5.84 -16.05
C LEU A 94 3.35 -5.71 -14.53
N ALA A 95 2.40 -5.04 -13.87
CA ALA A 95 2.43 -4.73 -12.45
C ALA A 95 2.54 -5.98 -11.57
N ALA A 96 1.95 -7.10 -12.00
CA ALA A 96 2.04 -8.37 -11.31
C ALA A 96 3.39 -9.08 -11.54
N GLU A 97 4.10 -8.78 -12.62
CA GLU A 97 5.25 -9.55 -13.09
C GLU A 97 6.60 -8.86 -12.83
N ARG A 98 6.62 -7.54 -12.59
CA ARG A 98 7.85 -6.76 -12.41
C ARG A 98 7.98 -6.20 -10.99
N ILE A 99 9.15 -6.46 -10.38
CA ILE A 99 9.46 -6.08 -8.99
C ILE A 99 9.42 -4.57 -8.74
N GLU A 100 9.60 -3.75 -9.78
CA GLU A 100 9.58 -2.28 -9.66
C GLU A 100 8.22 -1.72 -9.23
N PHE A 101 7.13 -2.43 -9.51
CA PHE A 101 5.78 -2.06 -9.06
C PHE A 101 5.50 -2.54 -7.63
N PHE A 102 6.44 -3.24 -7.00
CA PHE A 102 6.21 -3.81 -5.68
C PHE A 102 6.74 -2.85 -4.62
N ASN A 103 6.00 -2.72 -3.51
CA ASN A 103 6.43 -1.99 -2.34
C ASN A 103 6.58 -2.94 -1.16
N PHE A 104 7.83 -3.18 -0.80
CA PHE A 104 8.20 -3.95 0.38
C PHE A 104 8.63 -3.08 1.54
N ASP A 105 8.66 -1.76 1.35
CA ASP A 105 8.96 -0.87 2.45
C ASP A 105 7.88 -1.00 3.51
N GLY A 106 8.31 -1.12 4.77
CA GLY A 106 7.40 -1.06 5.90
C GLY A 106 6.68 0.30 5.96
N PRO A 107 5.54 0.37 6.67
CA PRO A 107 4.75 1.59 6.79
C PRO A 107 5.62 2.77 7.22
N ALA A 108 5.55 3.89 6.49
CA ALA A 108 6.45 5.02 6.67
C ALA A 108 6.38 5.61 8.08
N GLU A 109 5.19 5.60 8.67
CA GLU A 109 4.87 6.02 10.02
C GLU A 109 5.56 5.19 11.11
N LEU A 110 5.95 3.93 10.82
CA LEU A 110 6.63 3.07 11.78
C LEU A 110 8.15 3.22 11.74
N ARG A 111 8.71 3.73 10.64
CA ARG A 111 10.17 3.85 10.43
C ARG A 111 10.94 4.53 11.57
N PRO A 112 10.39 5.56 12.29
CA PRO A 112 11.09 6.17 13.41
C PRO A 112 11.16 5.29 14.67
N TYR A 113 10.24 4.33 14.80
CA TYR A 113 10.02 3.60 16.06
C TYR A 113 10.62 2.20 16.06
N THR A 114 10.92 1.64 14.88
CA THR A 114 11.35 0.24 14.73
C THR A 114 12.41 0.05 13.64
N GLN A 115 13.29 -0.91 13.87
CA GLN A 115 14.21 -1.46 12.85
C GLN A 115 13.70 -2.78 12.26
N ASN A 116 12.55 -3.28 12.71
CA ASN A 116 11.94 -4.53 12.28
C ASN A 116 11.04 -4.32 11.07
N THR A 117 10.79 -5.41 10.35
CA THR A 117 10.05 -5.38 9.09
C THR A 117 8.54 -5.52 9.34
N TRP A 118 7.93 -4.47 9.88
CA TRP A 118 6.48 -4.40 10.06
C TRP A 118 5.74 -4.21 8.72
N HIS A 119 4.52 -4.73 8.64
CA HIS A 119 3.64 -4.65 7.47
C HIS A 119 2.27 -4.09 7.85
N GLY A 120 1.69 -3.25 7.00
CA GLY A 120 0.32 -2.81 7.16
C GLY A 120 -0.66 -3.94 6.83
N VAL A 121 -1.66 -4.11 7.69
CA VAL A 121 -2.81 -5.01 7.47
C VAL A 121 -4.10 -4.22 7.66
N PRO A 122 -5.24 -4.68 7.11
CA PRO A 122 -6.51 -3.99 7.34
C PRO A 122 -6.79 -3.90 8.85
N GLY A 123 -6.87 -2.67 9.38
CA GLY A 123 -7.10 -2.42 10.79
C GLY A 123 -5.84 -2.33 11.65
N GLY A 124 -4.62 -2.44 11.12
CA GLY A 124 -3.44 -2.30 11.96
C GLY A 124 -2.13 -2.69 11.29
N TYR A 125 -1.21 -3.21 12.11
CA TYR A 125 0.13 -3.58 11.71
C TYR A 125 0.47 -5.00 12.15
N CYS A 126 1.33 -5.67 11.39
CA CYS A 126 1.75 -7.02 11.70
C CYS A 126 3.27 -7.18 11.54
N LEU A 127 3.89 -7.88 12.50
CA LEU A 127 5.27 -8.34 12.45
C LEU A 127 5.28 -9.86 12.40
N SER A 128 5.80 -10.43 11.32
CA SER A 128 5.95 -11.87 11.22
C SER A 128 7.18 -12.36 11.96
N LEU A 129 7.02 -13.45 12.71
CA LEU A 129 8.08 -14.14 13.43
C LEU A 129 8.34 -15.51 12.78
N PRO A 130 9.45 -16.19 13.13
CA PRO A 130 9.69 -17.57 12.75
C PRO A 130 8.58 -18.51 13.22
N ASP A 131 8.58 -19.74 12.68
CA ASP A 131 7.69 -20.83 13.11
C ASP A 131 6.17 -20.57 12.97
N GLY A 132 5.81 -19.58 12.13
CA GLY A 132 4.40 -19.24 11.90
C GLY A 132 3.78 -18.46 13.05
N GLU A 133 4.58 -17.82 13.89
CA GLU A 133 4.12 -16.82 14.84
C GLU A 133 4.04 -15.44 14.16
N TRP A 134 3.15 -14.57 14.63
CA TRP A 134 3.16 -13.16 14.26
C TRP A 134 2.61 -12.30 15.39
N ILE A 135 3.08 -11.06 15.48
CA ILE A 135 2.51 -10.06 16.36
C ILE A 135 1.63 -9.13 15.52
N SER A 136 0.43 -8.81 16.00
CA SER A 136 -0.44 -7.77 15.45
C SER A 136 -0.60 -6.62 16.43
N ILE A 137 -0.73 -5.41 15.87
CA ILE A 137 -1.00 -4.16 16.58
C ILE A 137 -2.24 -3.54 15.94
N GLU A 138 -3.33 -3.41 16.69
CA GLU A 138 -4.61 -2.90 16.18
C GLU A 138 -5.19 -1.84 17.13
N PRO A 139 -5.76 -0.72 16.64
CA PRO A 139 -6.45 0.23 17.47
C PRO A 139 -7.78 -0.36 17.95
N ASN A 140 -8.12 -0.14 19.21
CA ASN A 140 -9.37 -0.60 19.81
C ASN A 140 -10.35 0.56 20.02
N LEU A 141 -11.55 0.25 20.54
CA LEU A 141 -12.62 1.22 20.77
C LEU A 141 -12.33 2.24 21.88
N LEU A 142 -11.21 2.10 22.60
CA LEU A 142 -10.79 2.98 23.69
C LEU A 142 -9.67 3.94 23.25
N ASP A 143 -9.44 4.09 21.93
CA ASP A 143 -8.34 4.88 21.35
C ASP A 143 -6.94 4.43 21.82
N THR A 144 -6.83 3.16 22.22
CA THR A 144 -5.56 2.51 22.58
C THR A 144 -5.21 1.42 21.56
N TRP A 145 -3.97 0.95 21.58
CA TRP A 145 -3.44 -0.03 20.63
C TRP A 145 -3.24 -1.38 21.31
N ASP A 146 -4.00 -2.39 20.90
CA ASP A 146 -3.86 -3.75 21.38
C ASP A 146 -2.71 -4.46 20.66
N VAL A 147 -1.82 -5.08 21.45
CA VAL A 147 -0.73 -5.91 20.95
C VAL A 147 -1.07 -7.38 21.19
N GLN A 148 -1.09 -8.20 20.14
CA GLN A 148 -1.44 -9.62 20.21
C GLN A 148 -0.37 -10.48 19.55
N LEU A 149 0.02 -11.58 20.20
CA LEU A 149 0.84 -12.64 19.62
C LEU A 149 -0.09 -13.75 19.13
N SER A 150 0.01 -14.11 17.87
CA SER A 150 -0.76 -15.20 17.29
C SER A 150 0.15 -16.27 16.73
N THR A 151 -0.29 -17.52 16.82
CA THR A 151 0.39 -18.67 16.21
C THR A 151 -0.62 -19.50 15.43
N VAL A 152 -0.14 -20.24 14.42
CA VAL A 152 -1.01 -21.15 13.64
C VAL A 152 -1.64 -22.25 14.54
N ALA A 153 -0.98 -22.61 15.64
CA ALA A 153 -1.39 -23.71 16.52
C ALA A 153 -2.30 -23.27 17.69
N GLU A 154 -2.05 -22.11 18.29
CA GLU A 154 -2.66 -21.72 19.58
C GLU A 154 -3.60 -20.51 19.47
N GLY A 155 -3.77 -19.92 18.29
CA GLY A 155 -4.63 -18.74 18.10
C GLY A 155 -4.01 -17.45 18.63
N ALA A 156 -4.83 -16.43 18.85
CA ALA A 156 -4.39 -15.10 19.27
C ALA A 156 -4.36 -14.94 20.80
N LYS A 157 -3.21 -14.52 21.34
CA LYS A 157 -2.99 -14.19 22.74
C LYS A 157 -2.67 -12.70 22.88
N ARG A 158 -3.49 -11.96 23.64
CA ARG A 158 -3.21 -10.56 23.97
C ARG A 158 -1.97 -10.45 24.85
N LEU A 159 -1.00 -9.65 24.43
CA LEU A 159 0.21 -9.34 25.19
C LEU A 159 0.03 -8.11 26.07
N GLY A 160 -0.72 -7.11 25.59
CA GLY A 160 -0.94 -5.85 26.29
C GLY A 160 -1.70 -4.85 25.43
N SER A 161 -1.83 -3.63 25.95
CA SER A 161 -2.38 -2.49 25.23
C SER A 161 -1.63 -1.23 25.61
N GLU A 162 -1.41 -0.35 24.64
CA GLU A 162 -0.59 0.85 24.79
C GLU A 162 -1.34 2.09 24.30
N ASP A 163 -1.06 3.24 24.90
CA ASP A 163 -1.79 4.50 24.60
C ASP A 163 -1.39 5.14 23.26
N SER A 164 -0.34 4.64 22.61
CA SER A 164 0.12 5.17 21.33
C SER A 164 0.70 4.09 20.44
N LEU A 165 0.66 4.32 19.13
CA LEU A 165 1.25 3.43 18.14
C LEU A 165 2.76 3.25 18.37
N ALA A 166 3.46 4.33 18.73
CA ALA A 166 4.89 4.28 19.02
C ALA A 166 5.19 3.37 20.22
N ALA A 167 4.42 3.50 21.31
CA ALA A 167 4.55 2.65 22.49
C ALA A 167 4.21 1.18 22.18
N ALA A 168 3.14 0.92 21.42
CA ALA A 168 2.76 -0.43 20.99
C ALA A 168 3.87 -1.13 20.19
N VAL A 169 4.47 -0.41 19.24
CA VAL A 169 5.56 -0.92 18.39
C VAL A 169 6.81 -1.18 19.22
N GLN A 170 7.19 -0.26 20.09
CA GLN A 170 8.34 -0.42 20.97
C GLN A 170 8.14 -1.57 21.98
N PHE A 171 6.94 -1.71 22.52
CA PHE A 171 6.56 -2.82 23.40
C PHE A 171 6.68 -4.16 22.66
N ALA A 172 6.13 -4.26 21.44
CA ALA A 172 6.21 -5.46 20.62
C ALA A 172 7.66 -5.80 20.24
N ASP A 173 8.46 -4.81 19.82
CA ASP A 173 9.88 -5.00 19.51
C ASP A 173 10.68 -5.45 20.73
N GLY A 174 10.41 -4.85 21.90
CA GLY A 174 11.00 -5.24 23.18
C GLY A 174 10.61 -6.66 23.57
N PHE A 175 9.34 -7.05 23.37
CA PHE A 175 8.87 -8.41 23.59
C PHE A 175 9.64 -9.41 22.73
N VAL A 176 9.84 -9.12 21.43
CA VAL A 176 10.63 -9.97 20.52
C VAL A 176 12.08 -10.06 20.99
N ALA A 177 12.69 -8.94 21.36
CA ALA A 177 14.07 -8.91 21.82
C ALA A 177 14.31 -9.75 23.10
N ILE A 178 13.33 -9.78 24.01
CA ILE A 178 13.42 -10.50 25.29
C ILE A 178 13.00 -11.96 25.16
N ASN A 179 11.85 -12.23 24.53
CA ASN A 179 11.19 -13.53 24.54
C ASN A 179 11.44 -14.37 23.28
N ARG A 180 11.99 -13.77 22.22
CA ARG A 180 12.31 -14.43 20.94
C ARG A 180 13.68 -13.96 20.42
N PRO A 181 14.78 -14.15 21.17
CA PRO A 181 16.10 -13.63 20.79
C PRO A 181 16.58 -14.17 19.44
N ASP A 182 16.23 -15.40 19.09
CA ASP A 182 16.56 -16.03 17.81
C ASP A 182 15.81 -15.39 16.63
N ALA A 183 14.60 -14.89 16.88
CA ALA A 183 13.78 -14.21 15.86
C ALA A 183 14.29 -12.80 15.55
N ARG A 184 14.97 -12.14 16.49
CA ARG A 184 15.42 -10.75 16.36
C ARG A 184 16.20 -10.51 15.07
N ARG A 185 17.20 -11.35 14.79
CA ARG A 185 18.03 -11.24 13.58
C ARG A 185 17.28 -11.54 12.28
N LEU A 186 16.13 -12.21 12.39
CA LEU A 186 15.31 -12.58 11.24
C LEU A 186 14.32 -11.45 10.89
N VAL A 187 13.81 -10.72 11.88
CA VAL A 187 12.83 -9.65 11.66
C VAL A 187 13.45 -8.29 11.29
N GLU A 188 14.72 -8.07 11.64
CA GLU A 188 15.45 -6.84 11.34
C GLU A 188 15.49 -6.55 9.82
N ARG A 189 15.20 -5.30 9.44
CA ARG A 189 15.19 -4.87 8.03
C ARG A 189 16.55 -4.99 7.36
N SER A 190 17.63 -4.79 8.11
CA SER A 190 19.03 -4.85 7.65
C SER A 190 19.62 -6.26 7.68
N ALA A 191 18.82 -7.28 7.96
CA ALA A 191 19.32 -8.64 8.05
C ALA A 191 19.82 -9.15 6.69
N ARG A 192 21.10 -9.56 6.62
CA ARG A 192 21.78 -9.95 5.37
C ARG A 192 21.04 -11.01 4.54
N TRP A 193 20.38 -11.96 5.21
CA TRP A 193 19.64 -13.02 4.52
C TRP A 193 18.52 -12.48 3.64
N ARG A 194 18.01 -11.27 3.93
CA ARG A 194 16.92 -10.64 3.18
C ARG A 194 17.32 -10.24 1.76
N ASP A 195 18.61 -10.05 1.51
CA ASP A 195 19.18 -9.69 0.20
C ASP A 195 19.59 -10.92 -0.63
N GLU A 196 19.51 -12.12 -0.05
CA GLU A 196 19.82 -13.37 -0.74
C GLU A 196 18.74 -13.74 -1.77
N LEU A 197 19.01 -14.76 -2.59
CA LEU A 197 18.02 -15.34 -3.49
C LEU A 197 16.93 -16.12 -2.72
N PRO A 198 15.68 -16.14 -3.22
CA PRO A 198 14.59 -16.89 -2.61
C PRO A 198 14.92 -18.38 -2.50
N SER A 199 14.59 -18.97 -1.34
CA SER A 199 14.69 -20.41 -1.11
C SER A 199 13.70 -21.18 -1.98
N ASP A 200 14.03 -22.41 -2.36
CA ASP A 200 13.15 -23.26 -3.17
C ASP A 200 11.79 -23.51 -2.52
N LYS A 201 11.75 -23.61 -1.18
CA LYS A 201 10.49 -23.71 -0.43
C LYS A 201 9.63 -22.45 -0.56
N GLN A 202 10.24 -21.27 -0.59
CA GLN A 202 9.52 -20.01 -0.79
C GLN A 202 8.98 -19.93 -2.22
N LYS A 203 9.78 -20.32 -3.21
CA LYS A 203 9.34 -20.40 -4.62
C LYS A 203 8.15 -21.35 -4.78
N GLU A 204 8.20 -22.51 -4.14
CA GLU A 204 7.12 -23.49 -4.17
C GLU A 204 5.82 -22.94 -3.54
N VAL A 205 5.92 -22.28 -2.37
CA VAL A 205 4.76 -21.67 -1.71
C VAL A 205 4.14 -20.56 -2.55
N LEU A 206 4.96 -19.69 -3.16
CA LEU A 206 4.48 -18.63 -4.05
C LEU A 206 3.80 -19.22 -5.30
N ALA A 207 4.44 -20.21 -5.94
CA ALA A 207 3.87 -20.91 -7.10
C ALA A 207 2.53 -21.60 -6.77
N ARG A 208 2.44 -22.26 -5.61
CA ARG A 208 1.20 -22.92 -5.14
C ARG A 208 0.05 -21.94 -4.94
N ASN A 209 0.34 -20.71 -4.51
CA ASN A 209 -0.66 -19.65 -4.37
C ASN A 209 -0.85 -18.83 -5.66
N LYS A 210 -0.32 -19.28 -6.81
CA LYS A 210 -0.39 -18.64 -8.12
C LYS A 210 0.17 -17.21 -8.13
N ILE A 211 1.23 -17.00 -7.36
CA ILE A 211 1.90 -15.70 -7.29
C ILE A 211 3.11 -15.73 -8.22
N PRO A 212 3.21 -14.79 -9.16
CA PRO A 212 4.35 -14.68 -10.06
C PRO A 212 5.65 -14.45 -9.27
N LEU A 213 6.74 -15.04 -9.76
CA LEU A 213 8.09 -14.89 -9.22
C LEU A 213 8.85 -13.89 -10.10
N PRO A 214 8.78 -12.58 -9.80
CA PRO A 214 9.46 -11.58 -10.59
C PRO A 214 10.99 -11.78 -10.55
N ALA A 215 11.66 -11.46 -11.65
CA ALA A 215 13.11 -11.44 -11.69
C ALA A 215 13.64 -10.38 -10.70
N GLY A 216 14.63 -10.76 -9.89
CA GLY A 216 15.20 -9.89 -8.85
C GLY A 216 14.47 -9.92 -7.51
N LEU A 217 13.45 -10.77 -7.33
CA LEU A 217 12.83 -11.01 -6.02
C LEU A 217 13.88 -11.51 -5.02
N THR A 218 14.02 -10.86 -3.87
CA THR A 218 14.91 -11.31 -2.81
C THR A 218 14.23 -12.27 -1.84
N ARG A 219 15.02 -12.99 -1.05
CA ARG A 219 14.55 -13.92 -0.02
C ARG A 219 13.67 -13.23 1.03
N GLY A 220 14.03 -12.01 1.42
CA GLY A 220 13.26 -11.20 2.38
C GLY A 220 11.93 -10.72 1.80
N GLN A 221 11.93 -10.30 0.53
CA GLN A 221 10.72 -9.92 -0.19
C GLN A 221 9.75 -11.11 -0.35
N ALA A 222 10.28 -12.27 -0.75
CA ALA A 222 9.49 -13.51 -0.84
C ALA A 222 8.90 -13.91 0.52
N ALA A 223 9.66 -13.80 1.62
CA ALA A 223 9.16 -14.05 2.97
C ALA A 223 8.00 -13.11 3.33
N GLN A 224 8.15 -11.82 3.04
CA GLN A 224 7.13 -10.81 3.29
C GLN A 224 5.83 -11.07 2.50
N MET A 225 5.92 -11.48 1.23
CA MET A 225 4.74 -11.88 0.45
C MET A 225 4.03 -13.08 1.10
N ILE A 226 4.78 -14.10 1.51
CA ILE A 226 4.23 -15.29 2.17
C ILE A 226 3.55 -14.91 3.48
N SER A 227 4.19 -14.09 4.30
CA SER A 227 3.62 -13.55 5.54
C SER A 227 2.28 -12.86 5.32
N GLN A 228 2.20 -11.96 4.34
CA GLN A 228 0.96 -11.26 4.01
C GLN A 228 -0.16 -12.22 3.58
N LEU A 229 0.16 -13.32 2.89
CA LEU A 229 -0.82 -14.36 2.52
C LEU A 229 -1.35 -15.11 3.74
N VAL A 230 -0.46 -15.47 4.66
CA VAL A 230 -0.84 -16.19 5.89
C VAL A 230 -1.73 -15.30 6.75
N SER A 231 -1.30 -14.07 7.04
CA SER A 231 -2.10 -13.11 7.81
C SER A 231 -3.46 -12.83 7.15
N ALA A 232 -3.51 -12.70 5.82
CA ALA A 232 -4.77 -12.47 5.10
C ALA A 232 -5.73 -13.67 5.16
N LYS A 233 -5.22 -14.91 5.20
CA LYS A 233 -6.06 -16.12 5.37
C LYS A 233 -6.58 -16.21 6.79
N THR A 234 -5.75 -15.95 7.79
CA THR A 234 -6.16 -16.03 9.20
C THR A 234 -7.19 -14.96 9.56
N LEU A 235 -7.04 -13.73 9.06
CA LEU A 235 -8.03 -12.64 9.24
C LEU A 235 -9.38 -12.90 8.57
N ARG A 236 -9.46 -13.78 7.55
CA ARG A 236 -10.74 -14.19 6.94
C ARG A 236 -11.42 -15.34 7.68
N GLY A 237 -10.66 -16.15 8.41
CA GLY A 237 -11.21 -17.28 9.19
C GLY A 237 -11.77 -16.89 10.55
N SER A 238 -11.51 -15.67 11.02
CA SER A 238 -12.01 -15.10 12.27
C SER A 238 -13.27 -14.23 12.12
N ARG A 239 -13.94 -14.29 10.97
CA ARG A 239 -15.25 -13.65 10.72
C ARG A 239 -16.35 -14.68 10.53
#